data_AF-A0A8B9MWF6-F1
#
_entry.id   AF-A0A8B9MWF6-F1
#
_cell.length_a   1.000
_cell.length_b   1.000
_cell.length_c   1.000
_cell.angle_alpha   90.00
_cell.angle_beta   90.00
_cell.angle_gamma   90.00
#
_symmetry.space_group_name_H-M   'P 1'
#
loop_
_entity.id
_entity.type
_entity.pdbx_description
1 polymer ?
#
loop_
_entity_poly.entity_id
_entity_poly.type
_entity_poly.pdbx_seq_one_letter_code
_entity_poly.pdbx_strand_id
1 'polypeptide(L)'
;MKFEDLLLEIDGFGKFQILILFILCLPRMNLPMHFLLHNFLAATPSHHCAIPHQEAFVNLTTEEVLLISIPREPDGTFKSCEMFSQPQFHLLLNSSLQPENNSIIQQCQHGWVYDHSQFTSTISTQVTPGLQTVALSWRRRPGTLPCFALVKQPCRPLPGEVLRVPPERCLPLAGMEWVDVEHRTFSGILTSMFWSIGNMLLAAVAYLVREWRWLLVAVTGPCLLSIVSGRDLPPLSCEWGKSRNADPRIGSSDPNWSGTRLCLALGLPRGGTPSPHTPCRFGVAFSYYGMSMNLTGFGLNMYLSQFVFGFIEIPAKMIMYVLVNRVGRRQSQAWALILTGLCIGANIVIPKPFTPLRSAVAIMGKGFSEAAFTTAFLYTCELYPTVLRQNGMGYSSFMARLGGALAPLVFLLDEVWTSLPEVTYCGVAVCCGLVAFLLPETLHVRLPEGIEDIEKTQ
;
A
#
# COMPACT_ATOMS: atom_id res chain seq x y z
N MET A 1 2.68 -34.07 25.14
CA MET A 1 1.54 -33.73 24.27
C MET A 1 1.85 -32.44 23.57
N LYS A 2 1.82 -32.45 22.24
CA LYS A 2 2.02 -31.27 21.41
C LYS A 2 0.72 -30.47 21.34
N PHE A 3 0.81 -29.19 21.02
CA PHE A 3 -0.37 -28.31 20.87
C PHE A 3 -1.35 -28.81 19.80
N GLU A 4 -0.81 -29.45 18.76
CA GLU A 4 -1.56 -30.10 17.69
C GLU A 4 -2.42 -31.26 18.21
N ASP A 5 -1.88 -32.07 19.13
CA ASP A 5 -2.61 -33.19 19.74
C ASP A 5 -3.80 -32.67 20.58
N LEU A 6 -3.63 -31.52 21.25
CA LEU A 6 -4.70 -30.86 22.01
C LEU A 6 -5.81 -30.31 21.11
N LEU A 7 -5.49 -29.74 19.94
CA LEU A 7 -6.49 -29.24 18.99
C LEU A 7 -7.29 -30.37 18.35
N LEU A 8 -6.65 -31.51 18.08
CA LEU A 8 -7.32 -32.72 17.60
C LEU A 8 -8.23 -33.34 18.67
N GLU A 9 -7.88 -33.21 19.95
CA GLU A 9 -8.66 -33.73 21.09
C GLU A 9 -9.87 -32.84 21.46
N ILE A 10 -9.90 -31.57 21.03
CA ILE A 10 -11.00 -30.59 21.30
C ILE A 10 -11.98 -30.46 20.10
N ASP A 11 -12.19 -31.51 19.30
CA ASP A 11 -13.16 -31.54 18.19
C ASP A 11 -12.85 -30.59 17.01
N GLY A 12 -11.56 -30.40 16.69
CA GLY A 12 -11.10 -29.84 15.41
C GLY A 12 -11.63 -28.44 15.05
N PHE A 13 -11.81 -28.18 13.74
CA PHE A 13 -12.25 -26.89 13.18
C PHE A 13 -13.76 -26.66 13.38
N GLY A 14 -14.17 -26.43 14.63
CA GLY A 14 -15.57 -26.24 15.02
C GLY A 14 -16.15 -24.85 14.71
N LYS A 15 -17.48 -24.70 14.87
CA LYS A 15 -18.22 -23.44 14.65
C LYS A 15 -17.70 -22.25 15.46
N PHE A 16 -17.15 -22.50 16.65
CA PHE A 16 -16.58 -21.48 17.51
C PHE A 16 -15.28 -20.89 16.95
N GLN A 17 -14.39 -21.73 16.40
CA GLN A 17 -13.16 -21.27 15.75
C GLN A 17 -13.48 -20.47 14.48
N ILE A 18 -14.47 -20.92 13.70
CA ILE A 18 -14.98 -20.18 12.54
C ILE A 18 -15.50 -18.79 12.96
N LEU A 19 -16.32 -18.73 14.00
CA LEU A 19 -16.85 -17.47 14.51
C LEU A 19 -15.74 -16.52 14.98
N ILE A 20 -14.76 -17.02 15.73
CA ILE A 20 -13.60 -16.23 16.16
C ILE A 20 -12.81 -15.72 14.95
N LEU A 21 -12.57 -16.58 13.96
CA LEU A 21 -11.87 -16.19 12.73
C LEU A 21 -12.60 -15.06 12.02
N PHE A 22 -13.93 -15.13 11.89
CA PHE A 22 -14.73 -14.04 11.32
C PHE A 22 -14.63 -12.75 12.13
N ILE A 23 -14.71 -12.82 13.46
CA ILE A 23 -14.59 -11.63 14.34
C ILE A 23 -13.21 -10.98 14.19
N LEU A 24 -12.14 -11.77 14.14
CA LEU A 24 -10.76 -11.28 13.94
C LEU A 24 -10.55 -10.66 12.54
N CYS A 25 -11.36 -11.05 11.56
CA CYS A 25 -11.29 -10.51 10.21
C CYS A 25 -12.03 -9.17 10.02
N LEU A 26 -12.94 -8.79 10.92
CA LEU A 26 -13.68 -7.52 10.79
C LEU A 26 -12.78 -6.28 10.87
N PRO A 27 -11.85 -6.14 11.85
CA PRO A 27 -10.93 -5.00 11.90
C PRO A 27 -10.01 -4.91 10.68
N ARG A 28 -9.73 -6.05 10.02
CA ARG A 28 -8.89 -6.10 8.81
C ARG A 28 -9.49 -5.34 7.63
N MET A 29 -10.82 -5.17 7.57
CA MET A 29 -11.47 -4.37 6.53
C MET A 29 -11.14 -2.89 6.62
N ASN A 30 -10.82 -2.37 7.82
CA ASN A 30 -10.56 -0.94 8.00
C ASN A 30 -9.16 -0.51 7.55
N LEU A 31 -8.18 -1.40 7.67
CA LEU A 31 -6.80 -1.11 7.24
C LEU A 31 -6.69 -0.60 5.79
N PRO A 32 -7.20 -1.30 4.76
CA PRO A 32 -7.11 -0.83 3.37
C PRO A 32 -7.79 0.52 3.17
N MET A 33 -8.91 0.77 3.88
CA MET A 33 -9.61 2.05 3.83
C MET A 33 -8.68 3.17 4.24
N HIS A 34 -7.97 3.05 5.35
CA HIS A 34 -7.01 4.05 5.80
C HIS A 34 -5.79 4.19 4.88
N PHE A 35 -5.23 3.07 4.42
CA PHE A 35 -4.02 3.10 3.60
C PHE A 35 -4.26 3.75 2.24
N LEU A 36 -5.42 3.53 1.62
CA LEU A 36 -5.74 4.05 0.29
C LEU A 36 -6.60 5.32 0.34
N LEU A 37 -7.05 5.76 1.53
CA LEU A 37 -7.80 7.00 1.70
C LEU A 37 -7.06 8.21 1.12
N HIS A 38 -5.73 8.24 1.19
CA HIS A 38 -4.94 9.36 0.66
C HIS A 38 -5.18 9.60 -0.84
N ASN A 39 -5.53 8.56 -1.61
CA ASN A 39 -5.82 8.68 -3.03
C ASN A 39 -6.99 9.63 -3.30
N PHE A 40 -7.96 9.67 -2.39
CA PHE A 40 -9.12 10.55 -2.49
C PHE A 40 -8.90 11.89 -1.79
N LEU A 41 -8.20 11.91 -0.65
CA LEU A 41 -7.96 13.14 0.10
C LEU A 41 -7.06 14.13 -0.66
N ALA A 42 -6.01 13.60 -1.29
CA ALA A 42 -5.02 14.38 -2.02
C ALA A 42 -5.32 14.50 -3.52
N ALA A 43 -6.46 14.00 -3.99
CA ALA A 43 -6.85 14.13 -5.38
C ALA A 43 -6.97 15.62 -5.76
N THR A 44 -6.33 15.99 -6.88
CA THR A 44 -6.48 17.30 -7.50
C THR A 44 -7.57 17.19 -8.56
N PRO A 45 -8.78 17.75 -8.35
CA PRO A 45 -9.78 17.79 -9.40
C PRO A 45 -9.27 18.61 -10.60
N SER A 46 -9.87 18.39 -11.76
CA SER A 46 -9.61 19.20 -12.95
C SER A 46 -9.83 20.66 -12.63
N HIS A 47 -8.82 21.47 -12.91
CA HIS A 47 -8.81 22.88 -12.58
C HIS A 47 -8.16 23.69 -13.69
N HIS A 48 -8.42 24.99 -13.67
CA HIS A 48 -7.86 25.95 -14.60
C HIS A 48 -7.49 27.24 -13.86
N CYS A 49 -6.63 28.05 -14.44
CA CYS A 49 -6.24 29.33 -13.84
C CYS A 49 -7.46 30.26 -13.68
N ALA A 50 -7.56 30.96 -12.55
CA ALA A 50 -8.54 32.01 -12.38
C ALA A 50 -8.20 33.21 -13.28
N ILE A 51 -9.15 33.63 -14.12
CA ILE A 51 -8.96 34.73 -15.07
C ILE A 51 -9.45 36.04 -14.41
N PRO A 52 -8.57 37.03 -14.20
CA PRO A 52 -8.99 38.32 -13.66
C PRO A 52 -9.86 39.06 -14.68
N HIS A 53 -10.86 39.81 -14.18
CA HIS A 53 -11.77 40.64 -14.99
C HIS A 53 -12.57 39.86 -16.04
N GLN A 54 -13.04 38.66 -15.72
CA GLN A 54 -13.96 37.91 -16.58
C GLN A 54 -15.21 38.71 -16.97
N GLU A 55 -15.67 39.62 -16.09
CA GLU A 55 -16.77 40.56 -16.33
C GLU A 55 -16.48 41.65 -17.38
N ALA A 56 -15.21 41.93 -17.68
CA ALA A 56 -14.84 42.91 -18.72
C ALA A 56 -15.08 42.36 -20.14
N PHE A 57 -15.19 41.04 -20.29
CA PHE A 57 -15.47 40.37 -21.56
C PHE A 57 -16.98 40.21 -21.79
N VAL A 58 -17.75 41.30 -21.68
CA VAL A 58 -19.23 41.31 -21.74
C VAL A 58 -19.79 40.64 -23.02
N ASN A 59 -19.02 40.63 -24.10
CA ASN A 59 -19.44 40.13 -25.41
C ASN A 59 -19.03 38.68 -25.71
N LEU A 60 -18.37 37.97 -24.77
CA LEU A 60 -17.90 36.59 -24.99
C LEU A 60 -18.47 35.61 -23.95
N THR A 61 -18.66 34.37 -24.38
CA THR A 61 -19.06 33.26 -23.51
C THR A 61 -17.89 32.77 -22.65
N THR A 62 -18.19 32.11 -21.53
CA THR A 62 -17.16 31.56 -20.62
C THR A 62 -16.18 30.62 -21.32
N GLU A 63 -16.65 29.81 -22.27
CA GLU A 63 -15.79 28.90 -23.03
C GLU A 63 -14.83 29.64 -23.98
N GLU A 64 -15.30 30.70 -24.63
CA GLU A 64 -14.47 31.53 -25.50
C GLU A 64 -13.41 32.30 -24.70
N VAL A 65 -13.77 32.78 -23.50
CA VAL A 65 -12.82 33.44 -22.59
C VAL A 65 -11.73 32.46 -22.11
N LEU A 66 -12.09 31.21 -21.83
CA LEU A 66 -11.12 30.16 -21.51
C LEU A 66 -10.21 29.84 -22.70
N LEU A 67 -10.76 29.79 -23.92
CA LEU A 67 -10.03 29.52 -25.16
C LEU A 67 -8.93 30.54 -25.45
N ILE A 68 -9.21 31.83 -25.23
CA ILE A 68 -8.22 32.90 -25.46
C ILE A 68 -7.20 33.03 -24.32
N SER A 69 -7.53 32.57 -23.12
CA SER A 69 -6.72 32.82 -21.92
C SER A 69 -5.86 31.63 -21.50
N ILE A 70 -6.23 30.41 -21.88
CA ILE A 70 -5.59 29.17 -21.42
C ILE A 70 -5.17 28.29 -22.60
N PRO A 71 -3.89 27.87 -22.67
CA PRO A 71 -3.43 26.99 -23.74
C PRO A 71 -4.10 25.61 -23.65
N ARG A 72 -4.35 25.01 -24.82
CA ARG A 72 -4.88 23.65 -24.94
C ARG A 72 -3.78 22.61 -25.02
N GLU A 73 -4.04 21.47 -24.41
CA GLU A 73 -3.26 20.25 -24.52
C GLU A 73 -3.59 19.55 -25.86
N PRO A 74 -2.70 18.71 -26.42
CA PRO A 74 -3.00 17.94 -27.64
C PRO A 74 -4.25 17.06 -27.55
N ASP A 75 -4.69 16.71 -26.33
CA ASP A 75 -5.90 15.92 -26.08
C ASP A 75 -7.19 16.80 -26.11
N GLY A 76 -7.07 18.11 -26.35
CA GLY A 76 -8.19 19.07 -26.46
C GLY A 76 -8.62 19.72 -25.15
N THR A 77 -8.09 19.25 -24.02
CA THR A 77 -8.29 19.80 -22.67
C THR A 77 -7.50 21.09 -22.45
N PHE A 78 -7.93 21.92 -21.50
CA PHE A 78 -7.16 23.10 -21.08
C PHE A 78 -6.03 22.71 -20.13
N LYS A 79 -4.85 23.32 -20.29
CA LYS A 79 -3.75 23.14 -19.33
C LYS A 79 -4.13 23.73 -17.98
N SER A 80 -3.92 22.96 -16.90
CA SER A 80 -4.42 23.30 -15.57
C SER A 80 -3.61 24.35 -14.80
N CYS A 81 -2.29 24.46 -15.05
CA CYS A 81 -1.36 25.29 -14.27
C CYS A 81 -0.74 26.46 -15.07
N GLU A 82 -1.04 26.55 -16.35
CA GLU A 82 -0.45 27.53 -17.27
C GLU A 82 -1.53 28.39 -17.90
N MET A 83 -1.24 29.67 -18.10
CA MET A 83 -2.09 30.62 -18.81
C MET A 83 -1.27 31.50 -19.75
N PHE A 84 -1.93 32.11 -20.73
CA PHE A 84 -1.30 33.15 -21.54
C PHE A 84 -1.10 34.42 -20.71
N SER A 85 0.02 35.12 -20.93
CA SER A 85 0.27 36.43 -20.33
C SER A 85 -0.75 37.48 -20.76
N GLN A 86 -1.27 37.36 -21.98
CA GLN A 86 -2.31 38.22 -22.56
C GLN A 86 -3.33 37.40 -23.35
N PRO A 87 -4.62 37.78 -23.33
CA PRO A 87 -5.68 37.05 -24.04
C PRO A 87 -5.46 37.04 -25.56
N GLN A 88 -5.48 35.84 -26.14
CA GLN A 88 -5.18 35.57 -27.54
C GLN A 88 -6.46 35.53 -28.40
N PHE A 89 -7.00 36.70 -28.76
CA PHE A 89 -8.24 36.80 -29.55
C PHE A 89 -8.14 36.17 -30.95
N HIS A 90 -6.94 36.02 -31.50
CA HIS A 90 -6.73 35.39 -32.81
C HIS A 90 -7.23 33.93 -32.85
N LEU A 91 -7.26 33.24 -31.71
CA LEU A 91 -7.75 31.87 -31.59
C LEU A 91 -9.26 31.74 -31.87
N LEU A 92 -10.02 32.84 -31.73
CA LEU A 92 -11.45 32.86 -32.06
C LEU A 92 -11.71 33.05 -33.55
N LEU A 93 -10.80 33.73 -34.25
CA LEU A 93 -10.98 34.11 -35.66
C LEU A 93 -10.50 33.04 -36.65
N ASN A 94 -9.98 31.90 -36.17
CA ASN A 94 -9.46 30.77 -36.97
C ASN A 94 -8.59 31.23 -38.16
N SER A 95 -7.88 32.35 -37.98
CA SER A 95 -7.17 33.04 -39.04
C SER A 95 -5.70 32.72 -38.88
N SER A 96 -5.13 32.09 -39.89
CA SER A 96 -3.72 31.72 -40.06
C SER A 96 -2.81 32.94 -40.27
N LEU A 97 -3.07 34.04 -39.55
CA LEU A 97 -2.11 35.13 -39.41
C LEU A 97 -1.10 34.72 -38.34
N GLN A 98 0.17 34.82 -38.70
CA GLN A 98 1.34 34.34 -37.95
C GLN A 98 1.20 34.57 -36.44
N PRO A 99 1.70 33.64 -35.60
CA PRO A 99 1.76 33.87 -34.17
C PRO A 99 2.57 35.15 -33.94
N GLU A 100 1.96 36.16 -33.32
CA GLU A 100 2.77 37.18 -32.67
C GLU A 100 3.68 36.43 -31.68
N ASN A 101 4.99 36.53 -31.89
CA ASN A 101 6.07 35.88 -31.13
C ASN A 101 6.09 36.23 -29.62
N ASN A 102 4.99 36.77 -29.08
CA ASN A 102 4.82 37.29 -27.73
C ASN A 102 3.75 36.52 -26.92
N SER A 103 3.29 35.35 -27.34
CA SER A 103 2.45 34.50 -26.48
C SER A 103 3.30 33.87 -25.37
N ILE A 104 3.62 34.67 -24.35
CA ILE A 104 4.38 34.22 -23.19
C ILE A 104 3.44 33.37 -22.32
N ILE A 105 3.71 32.08 -22.25
CA ILE A 105 3.04 31.16 -21.33
C ILE A 105 3.62 31.41 -19.94
N GLN A 106 2.77 31.59 -18.94
CA GLN A 106 3.14 31.84 -17.56
C GLN A 106 2.32 30.98 -16.60
N GLN A 107 2.81 30.79 -15.37
CA GLN A 107 2.02 30.13 -14.33
C GLN A 107 0.84 31.00 -13.87
N CYS A 108 -0.22 30.36 -13.38
CA CYS A 108 -1.41 31.06 -12.89
C CYS A 108 -1.06 32.09 -11.80
N GLN A 109 -1.40 33.37 -12.01
CA GLN A 109 -1.08 34.43 -11.04
C GLN A 109 -2.18 34.68 -10.00
N HIS A 110 -3.44 34.38 -10.32
CA HIS A 110 -4.61 34.75 -9.52
C HIS A 110 -5.30 33.56 -8.84
N GLY A 111 -4.58 32.44 -8.68
CA GLY A 111 -5.11 31.20 -8.14
C GLY A 111 -5.78 30.31 -9.19
N TRP A 112 -6.56 29.33 -8.72
CA TRP A 112 -7.16 28.29 -9.54
C TRP A 112 -8.65 28.16 -9.27
N VAL A 113 -9.42 27.86 -10.32
CA VAL A 113 -10.83 27.48 -10.26
C VAL A 113 -10.92 25.98 -10.50
N TYR A 114 -11.46 25.26 -9.51
CA TYR A 114 -11.58 23.81 -9.52
C TYR A 114 -12.98 23.38 -9.96
N ASP A 115 -13.07 22.29 -10.72
CA ASP A 115 -14.34 21.63 -10.99
C ASP A 115 -14.81 20.82 -9.76
N HIS A 116 -16.03 21.09 -9.31
CA HIS A 116 -16.65 20.46 -8.16
C HIS A 116 -17.58 19.28 -8.52
N SER A 117 -17.57 18.83 -9.78
CA SER A 117 -18.37 17.70 -10.25
C SER A 117 -18.08 16.38 -9.54
N GLN A 118 -16.79 16.07 -9.31
CA GLN A 118 -16.35 14.84 -8.64
C GLN A 118 -16.19 15.03 -7.13
N PHE A 119 -15.59 16.15 -6.70
CA PHE A 119 -15.35 16.44 -5.28
C PHE A 119 -15.90 17.81 -4.87
N THR A 120 -16.59 17.85 -3.73
CA THR A 120 -16.98 19.13 -3.13
C THR A 120 -15.76 19.84 -2.55
N SER A 121 -14.89 19.11 -1.85
CA SER A 121 -13.63 19.64 -1.36
C SER A 121 -12.58 18.56 -1.15
N THR A 122 -11.34 18.89 -1.49
CA THR A 122 -10.14 18.07 -1.24
C THR A 122 -9.08 18.89 -0.53
N ILE A 123 -8.02 18.23 -0.03
CA ILE A 123 -6.90 18.92 0.62
C ILE A 123 -6.27 19.95 -0.34
N SER A 124 -6.13 19.60 -1.62
CA SER A 124 -5.56 20.49 -2.65
C SER A 124 -6.42 21.73 -2.91
N THR A 125 -7.74 21.60 -2.90
CA THR A 125 -8.64 22.77 -3.10
C THR A 125 -8.60 23.77 -1.94
N GLN A 126 -8.45 23.29 -0.70
CA GLN A 126 -8.51 24.14 0.50
C GLN A 126 -7.15 24.65 0.97
N VAL A 127 -6.08 23.91 0.65
CA VAL A 127 -4.71 24.23 1.07
C VAL A 127 -3.90 24.62 -0.17
N THR A 128 -4.22 25.77 -0.77
CA THR A 128 -3.46 26.37 -1.87
C THR A 128 -2.23 27.17 -1.36
N PRO A 129 -1.20 27.42 -2.20
CA PRO A 129 0.23 27.43 -1.88
C PRO A 129 0.76 28.74 -1.26
N GLY A 130 -0.05 29.48 -0.52
CA GLY A 130 0.43 30.60 0.30
C GLY A 130 1.28 30.15 1.51
N LEU A 131 1.28 28.85 1.83
CA LEU A 131 1.99 28.27 2.98
C LEU A 131 3.30 27.54 2.65
N GLN A 132 3.77 27.53 1.38
CA GLN A 132 5.12 27.03 1.09
C GLN A 132 6.21 27.90 1.74
N THR A 133 5.93 29.17 2.04
CA THR A 133 6.83 30.06 2.80
C THR A 133 6.79 29.83 4.32
N VAL A 134 5.76 29.16 4.87
CA VAL A 134 5.70 28.87 6.31
C VAL A 134 6.44 27.57 6.66
N ALA A 135 6.54 26.61 5.73
CA ALA A 135 7.29 25.37 5.94
C ALA A 135 8.82 25.58 6.02
N LEU A 136 9.35 26.65 5.41
CA LEU A 136 10.76 27.05 5.51
C LEU A 136 11.02 28.18 6.52
N SER A 137 9.97 28.70 7.17
CA SER A 137 10.05 29.62 8.31
C SER A 137 10.05 28.86 9.65
N TRP A 138 10.75 27.73 9.73
CA TRP A 138 11.36 27.33 11.01
C TRP A 138 12.53 28.28 11.28
N ARG A 139 12.18 29.52 11.65
CA ARG A 139 13.10 30.49 12.24
C ARG A 139 13.68 29.78 13.46
N ARG A 140 14.96 29.39 13.36
CA ARG A 140 15.78 28.95 14.49
C ARG A 140 15.52 29.91 15.66
N ARG A 141 14.74 29.48 16.65
CA ARG A 141 14.85 30.05 17.99
C ARG A 141 16.15 29.48 18.56
N PRO A 142 17.18 30.29 18.82
CA PRO A 142 18.34 29.81 19.55
C PRO A 142 17.88 29.55 20.98
N GLY A 143 17.85 28.29 21.41
CA GLY A 143 17.61 27.94 22.81
C GLY A 143 16.67 26.77 23.10
N THR A 144 15.98 26.20 22.11
CA THR A 144 15.20 24.96 22.31
C THR A 144 15.74 23.86 21.41
N LEU A 145 16.40 22.88 22.06
CA LEU A 145 16.87 21.64 21.47
C LEU A 145 15.76 20.99 20.61
N PRO A 146 16.01 20.67 19.34
CA PRO A 146 15.07 19.88 18.55
C PRO A 146 15.05 18.45 19.11
N CYS A 147 13.86 17.90 19.36
CA CYS A 147 13.59 16.49 19.64
C CYS A 147 13.87 15.57 18.41
N PHE A 148 14.99 15.81 17.73
CA PHE A 148 15.56 14.94 16.69
C PHE A 148 16.84 14.26 17.20
N ALA A 149 16.82 13.87 18.47
CA ALA A 149 17.85 13.09 19.12
C ALA A 149 17.24 11.85 19.79
N LEU A 150 16.62 10.97 18.98
CA LEU A 150 16.37 9.58 19.37
C LEU A 150 16.79 8.59 18.27
N VAL A 151 17.94 8.84 17.65
CA VAL A 151 18.75 7.80 16.98
C VAL A 151 20.17 7.89 17.51
N LYS A 152 20.30 7.55 18.80
CA LYS A 152 21.52 7.06 19.46
C LYS A 152 21.17 6.83 20.94
N GLN A 153 20.40 5.79 21.21
CA GLN A 153 20.45 5.15 22.52
C GLN A 153 21.14 3.80 22.33
N PRO A 154 22.28 3.54 23.00
CA PRO A 154 22.75 2.17 23.13
C PRO A 154 21.69 1.42 23.93
N CYS A 155 21.11 0.38 23.33
CA CYS A 155 20.19 -0.53 23.99
C CYS A 155 20.87 -1.13 25.23
N ARG A 156 20.60 -0.60 26.42
CA ARG A 156 20.59 -1.40 27.64
C ARG A 156 19.16 -1.87 27.86
N PRO A 157 18.87 -3.18 27.86
CA PRO A 157 17.57 -3.65 28.26
C PRO A 157 17.40 -3.40 29.76
N LEU A 158 16.42 -2.56 30.13
CA LEU A 158 15.87 -2.55 31.48
C LEU A 158 15.10 -3.86 31.69
N PRO A 159 15.25 -4.53 32.85
CA PRO A 159 14.57 -5.79 33.11
C PRO A 159 13.08 -5.51 33.34
N GLY A 160 12.22 -6.03 32.45
CA GLY A 160 10.80 -6.26 32.78
C GLY A 160 9.74 -5.62 31.87
N GLU A 161 10.06 -4.75 30.92
CA GLU A 161 9.03 -4.18 30.03
C GLU A 161 8.88 -4.98 28.73
N VAL A 162 7.72 -5.63 28.60
CA VAL A 162 7.28 -6.33 27.39
C VAL A 162 6.95 -5.27 26.33
N LEU A 163 7.69 -5.28 25.22
CA LEU A 163 7.41 -4.43 24.06
C LEU A 163 6.03 -4.79 23.50
N ARG A 164 5.01 -4.01 23.87
CA ARG A 164 3.62 -4.24 23.45
C ARG A 164 3.48 -3.76 22.00
N VAL A 165 3.62 -4.67 21.04
CA VAL A 165 3.30 -4.41 19.63
C VAL A 165 1.80 -4.08 19.53
N PRO A 166 1.37 -3.05 18.78
CA PRO A 166 -0.04 -2.70 18.68
C PRO A 166 -0.87 -3.91 18.18
N PRO A 167 -2.04 -4.20 18.78
CA PRO A 167 -2.81 -5.43 18.56
C PRO A 167 -3.22 -5.63 17.09
N GLU A 168 -3.40 -4.54 16.34
CA GLU A 168 -3.75 -4.54 14.93
C GLU A 168 -2.70 -5.22 14.03
N ARG A 169 -1.42 -5.20 14.44
CA ARG A 169 -0.31 -5.82 13.69
C ARG A 169 -0.15 -7.32 14.00
N CYS A 170 -0.70 -7.80 15.11
CA CYS A 170 -0.64 -9.20 15.55
C CYS A 170 -1.87 -10.02 15.11
N LEU A 171 -2.99 -9.37 14.80
CA LEU A 171 -4.24 -9.99 14.33
C LEU A 171 -4.08 -11.03 13.20
N PRO A 172 -3.24 -10.80 12.18
CA PRO A 172 -3.05 -11.75 11.08
C PRO A 172 -2.35 -13.05 11.50
N LEU A 173 -1.40 -12.92 12.43
CA LEU A 173 -0.67 -14.04 13.01
C LEU A 173 -1.59 -14.87 13.89
N ALA A 174 -2.36 -14.20 14.75
CA ALA A 174 -3.34 -14.86 15.62
C ALA A 174 -4.29 -15.74 14.78
N GLY A 175 -4.95 -15.21 13.76
CA GLY A 175 -5.89 -16.01 12.94
C GLY A 175 -5.30 -17.26 12.27
N MET A 176 -3.98 -17.32 12.04
CA MET A 176 -3.30 -18.49 11.47
C MET A 176 -2.73 -19.44 12.52
N GLU A 177 -2.40 -18.93 13.72
CA GLU A 177 -1.91 -19.72 14.85
C GLU A 177 -3.02 -20.51 15.54
N TRP A 178 -4.24 -19.97 15.54
CA TRP A 178 -5.44 -20.63 16.08
C TRP A 178 -6.07 -21.68 15.15
N VAL A 179 -5.44 -21.99 14.01
CA VAL A 179 -5.96 -22.89 12.99
C VAL A 179 -4.95 -24.01 12.70
N ASP A 180 -5.48 -25.22 12.58
CA ASP A 180 -4.71 -26.42 12.27
C ASP A 180 -4.01 -26.33 10.89
N VAL A 181 -2.90 -27.03 10.73
CA VAL A 181 -1.96 -26.94 9.59
C VAL A 181 -2.67 -27.12 8.25
N GLU A 182 -3.64 -28.04 8.16
CA GLU A 182 -4.39 -28.30 6.92
C GLU A 182 -5.27 -27.12 6.49
N HIS A 183 -5.76 -26.32 7.44
CA HIS A 183 -6.68 -25.21 7.21
C HIS A 183 -6.01 -23.83 7.23
N ARG A 184 -4.69 -23.75 7.45
CA ARG A 184 -3.95 -22.48 7.52
C ARG A 184 -3.97 -21.67 6.23
N THR A 185 -3.84 -22.35 5.08
CA THR A 185 -3.90 -21.68 3.78
C THR A 185 -5.29 -21.08 3.53
N PHE A 186 -6.34 -21.83 3.87
CA PHE A 186 -7.72 -21.35 3.81
C PHE A 186 -7.94 -20.15 4.73
N SER A 187 -7.53 -20.24 6.00
CA SER A 187 -7.65 -19.15 6.98
C SER A 187 -6.93 -17.87 6.52
N GLY A 188 -5.67 -17.99 6.08
CA GLY A 188 -4.90 -16.82 5.65
C GLY A 188 -5.47 -16.14 4.39
N ILE A 189 -6.00 -16.91 3.44
CA ILE A 189 -6.64 -16.35 2.25
C ILE A 189 -7.99 -15.73 2.60
N LEU A 190 -8.78 -16.38 3.46
CA LEU A 190 -10.04 -15.83 3.95
C LEU A 190 -9.79 -14.47 4.61
N THR A 191 -8.83 -14.37 5.55
CA THR A 191 -8.46 -13.08 6.17
C THR A 191 -8.00 -12.05 5.12
N SER A 192 -7.32 -12.48 4.06
CA SER A 192 -6.90 -11.61 2.97
C SER A 192 -8.07 -11.09 2.14
N MET A 193 -9.19 -11.82 2.01
CA MET A 193 -10.37 -11.33 1.27
C MET A 193 -11.02 -10.12 1.94
N PHE A 194 -11.00 -10.04 3.27
CA PHE A 194 -11.52 -8.89 4.01
C PHE A 194 -10.78 -7.59 3.66
N TRP A 195 -9.51 -7.68 3.25
CA TRP A 195 -8.78 -6.53 2.72
C TRP A 195 -9.41 -6.00 1.43
N SER A 196 -9.78 -6.89 0.50
CA SER A 196 -10.43 -6.48 -0.77
C SER A 196 -11.83 -5.93 -0.55
N ILE A 197 -12.58 -6.51 0.39
CA ILE A 197 -13.89 -5.95 0.78
C ILE A 197 -13.72 -4.53 1.33
N GLY A 198 -12.69 -4.31 2.15
CA GLY A 198 -12.34 -2.97 2.63
C GLY A 198 -11.98 -1.98 1.51
N ASN A 199 -11.24 -2.43 0.48
CA ASN A 199 -10.95 -1.62 -0.72
C ASN A 199 -12.22 -1.22 -1.48
N MET A 200 -13.16 -2.15 -1.66
CA MET A 200 -14.44 -1.88 -2.33
C MET A 200 -15.32 -0.94 -1.52
N LEU A 201 -15.38 -1.14 -0.20
CA LEU A 201 -16.10 -0.28 0.73
C LEU A 201 -15.52 1.14 0.74
N LEU A 202 -14.19 1.31 0.68
CA LEU A 202 -13.58 2.63 0.56
C LEU A 202 -14.09 3.38 -0.67
N ALA A 203 -14.17 2.70 -1.83
CA ALA A 203 -14.69 3.32 -3.06
C ALA A 203 -16.16 3.74 -2.91
N ALA A 204 -16.99 2.90 -2.27
CA ALA A 204 -18.40 3.21 -2.01
C ALA A 204 -18.57 4.40 -1.05
N VAL A 205 -17.82 4.42 0.06
CA VAL A 205 -17.85 5.53 1.02
C VAL A 205 -17.35 6.82 0.38
N ALA A 206 -16.27 6.76 -0.41
CA ALA A 206 -15.73 7.93 -1.11
C ALA A 206 -16.70 8.50 -2.17
N TYR A 207 -17.54 7.65 -2.78
CA TYR A 207 -18.58 8.10 -3.70
C TYR A 207 -19.75 8.81 -2.98
N LEU A 208 -20.13 8.32 -1.80
CA LEU A 208 -21.21 8.90 -0.99
C LEU A 208 -20.78 10.18 -0.27
N VAL A 209 -19.53 10.22 0.21
CA VAL A 209 -18.99 11.34 0.99
C VAL A 209 -17.94 12.07 0.19
N ARG A 210 -18.35 13.18 -0.46
CA ARG A 210 -17.50 13.97 -1.37
C ARG A 210 -16.69 15.07 -0.68
N GLU A 211 -16.86 15.23 0.63
CA GLU A 211 -16.07 16.17 1.45
C GLU A 211 -14.97 15.42 2.20
N TRP A 212 -13.71 15.85 2.01
CA TRP A 212 -12.55 15.14 2.55
C TRP A 212 -12.54 15.02 4.09
N ARG A 213 -13.09 16.01 4.81
CA ARG A 213 -13.15 16.02 6.29
C ARG A 213 -14.08 14.94 6.82
N TRP A 214 -15.28 14.85 6.24
CA TRP A 214 -16.27 13.83 6.60
C TRP A 214 -15.84 12.45 6.11
N LEU A 215 -15.16 12.38 4.96
CA LEU A 215 -14.60 11.14 4.46
C LEU A 215 -13.55 10.57 5.43
N LEU A 216 -12.67 11.42 5.96
CA LEU A 216 -11.71 11.04 7.00
C LEU A 216 -12.41 10.53 8.26
N VAL A 217 -13.45 11.21 8.74
CA VAL A 217 -14.25 10.78 9.90
C VAL A 217 -14.96 9.44 9.63
N ALA A 218 -15.55 9.25 8.45
CA ALA A 218 -16.25 8.02 8.08
C ALA A 218 -15.32 6.80 8.04
N VAL A 219 -14.08 6.97 7.57
CA VAL A 219 -13.09 5.88 7.53
C VAL A 219 -12.45 5.62 8.90
N THR A 220 -12.17 6.67 9.68
CA THR A 220 -11.56 6.55 11.02
C THR A 220 -12.54 6.07 12.10
N GLY A 221 -13.83 6.37 11.97
CA GLY A 221 -14.86 6.04 12.96
C GLY A 221 -14.94 4.55 13.30
N PRO A 222 -15.02 3.64 12.32
CA PRO A 222 -15.03 2.19 12.56
C PRO A 222 -13.78 1.65 13.26
N CYS A 223 -12.61 2.28 13.07
CA CYS A 223 -11.40 1.90 13.81
C CYS A 223 -11.52 2.20 15.30
N LEU A 224 -12.12 3.34 15.68
CA LEU A 224 -12.34 3.68 17.09
C LEU A 224 -13.27 2.66 17.76
N LEU A 225 -14.32 2.22 17.06
CA LEU A 225 -15.21 1.15 17.54
C LEU A 225 -14.47 -0.19 17.68
N SER A 226 -13.57 -0.50 16.75
CA SER A 226 -12.75 -1.72 16.79
C SER A 226 -11.74 -1.73 17.95
N ILE A 227 -11.17 -0.56 18.28
CA ILE A 227 -10.25 -0.42 19.42
C ILE A 227 -10.99 -0.60 20.75
N VAL A 228 -12.22 -0.08 20.84
CA VAL A 228 -13.06 -0.22 22.03
C VAL A 228 -13.50 -1.68 22.22
N SER A 229 -13.95 -2.37 21.17
CA SER A 229 -14.36 -3.78 21.26
C SER A 229 -13.18 -4.73 21.50
N GLY A 230 -11.98 -4.40 21.00
CA GLY A 230 -10.76 -5.16 21.26
C GLY A 230 -10.29 -5.17 22.72
N ARG A 231 -10.80 -4.25 23.55
CA ARG A 231 -10.52 -4.21 24.99
C ARG A 231 -11.24 -5.32 25.77
N ASP A 232 -12.38 -5.77 25.25
CA ASP A 232 -13.23 -6.79 25.88
C ASP A 232 -12.95 -8.20 25.34
N LEU A 233 -12.07 -8.35 24.33
CA LEU A 233 -11.59 -9.66 23.92
C LEU A 233 -10.55 -10.20 24.93
N PRO A 234 -10.65 -11.47 25.35
CA PRO A 234 -9.66 -12.09 26.21
C PRO A 234 -8.27 -12.07 25.56
N PRO A 235 -7.16 -12.10 26.35
CA PRO A 235 -5.81 -12.09 25.81
C PRO A 235 -5.58 -13.33 24.93
N LEU A 236 -5.66 -13.15 23.61
CA LEU A 236 -5.60 -14.18 22.56
C LEU A 236 -4.19 -14.75 22.28
N SER A 237 -3.23 -14.56 23.19
CA SER A 237 -1.86 -15.09 23.05
C SER A 237 -1.47 -15.90 24.29
N CYS A 238 -2.18 -17.00 24.54
CA CYS A 238 -1.86 -17.94 25.61
C CYS A 238 -0.63 -18.82 25.32
N GLU A 239 -0.19 -18.96 24.06
CA GLU A 239 1.00 -19.75 23.72
C GLU A 239 2.33 -19.07 24.09
N TRP A 240 2.34 -17.74 24.17
CA TRP A 240 3.56 -16.96 24.44
C TRP A 240 4.11 -17.18 25.86
N GLY A 241 3.23 -17.49 26.82
CA GLY A 241 3.62 -17.80 28.20
C GLY A 241 4.22 -19.19 28.38
N LYS A 242 3.92 -20.15 27.49
CA LYS A 242 4.33 -21.56 27.63
C LYS A 242 5.68 -21.84 26.95
N SER A 243 5.94 -21.22 25.79
CA SER A 243 7.21 -21.39 25.06
C SER A 243 8.42 -20.78 25.80
N ARG A 244 8.24 -19.69 26.54
CA ARG A 244 9.32 -19.03 27.30
C ARG A 244 9.92 -19.89 28.42
N ASN A 245 9.16 -20.84 28.95
CA ASN A 245 9.59 -21.71 30.05
C ASN A 245 10.22 -23.04 29.59
N ALA A 246 10.28 -23.29 28.26
CA ALA A 246 10.74 -24.58 27.73
C ALA A 246 12.23 -24.62 27.36
N ASP A 247 12.95 -23.50 27.32
CA ASP A 247 14.40 -23.50 27.01
C ASP A 247 15.26 -22.92 28.15
N PRO A 248 15.88 -23.77 28.98
CA PRO A 248 16.81 -23.35 30.04
C PRO A 248 18.07 -22.64 29.52
N ARG A 249 18.35 -22.70 28.21
CA ARG A 249 19.58 -22.14 27.61
C ARG A 249 19.54 -20.62 27.39
N ILE A 250 18.38 -19.99 27.57
CA ILE A 250 18.26 -18.51 27.47
C ILE A 250 18.88 -17.81 28.68
N GLY A 251 19.21 -18.55 29.76
CA GLY A 251 19.88 -18.07 30.96
C GLY A 251 21.41 -18.22 31.00
N SER A 252 22.05 -18.86 30.02
CA SER A 252 23.53 -19.01 30.04
C SER A 252 24.22 -17.78 29.46
N SER A 253 25.03 -17.15 30.31
CA SER A 253 25.88 -16.00 30.06
C SER A 253 27.05 -16.34 29.14
N ASP A 254 26.82 -16.65 27.86
CA ASP A 254 27.90 -16.81 26.88
C ASP A 254 28.32 -15.44 26.31
N PRO A 255 29.57 -14.97 26.51
CA PRO A 255 30.00 -13.63 26.11
C PRO A 255 30.17 -13.44 24.59
N ASN A 256 30.17 -14.51 23.79
CA ASN A 256 30.27 -14.47 22.32
C ASN A 256 28.91 -14.33 21.61
N TRP A 257 27.81 -14.19 22.35
CA TRP A 257 26.43 -14.25 21.83
C TRP A 257 25.76 -12.89 21.58
N SER A 258 26.51 -11.78 21.64
CA SER A 258 25.95 -10.41 21.59
C SER A 258 25.49 -9.97 20.18
N GLY A 259 26.28 -10.22 19.14
CA GLY A 259 25.90 -9.91 17.75
C GLY A 259 24.75 -10.79 17.22
N THR A 260 24.71 -12.04 17.69
CA THR A 260 23.64 -13.00 17.41
C THR A 260 22.30 -12.52 17.97
N ARG A 261 22.25 -11.94 19.18
CA ARG A 261 21.01 -11.38 19.76
C ARG A 261 20.44 -10.23 18.93
N LEU A 262 21.29 -9.35 18.37
CA LEU A 262 20.80 -8.25 17.54
C LEU A 262 20.28 -8.74 16.19
N CYS A 263 20.98 -9.68 15.54
CA CYS A 263 20.51 -10.30 14.30
C CYS A 263 19.21 -11.08 14.52
N LEU A 264 19.12 -11.93 15.56
CA LEU A 264 17.88 -12.64 15.93
C LEU A 264 16.74 -11.69 16.34
N ALA A 265 17.04 -10.62 17.09
CA ALA A 265 16.03 -9.62 17.48
C ALA A 265 15.51 -8.82 16.28
N LEU A 266 16.34 -8.64 15.24
CA LEU A 266 15.96 -8.03 13.97
C LEU A 266 15.37 -9.03 12.96
N GLY A 267 15.29 -10.33 13.29
CA GLY A 267 14.83 -11.38 12.37
C GLY A 267 15.81 -11.70 11.23
N LEU A 268 17.06 -11.27 11.34
CA LEU A 268 18.15 -11.56 10.39
C LEU A 268 18.81 -12.90 10.77
N PRO A 269 19.06 -13.81 9.80
CA PRO A 269 19.81 -15.03 10.05
C PRO A 269 21.24 -14.72 10.53
N ARG A 270 21.86 -15.64 11.27
CA ARG A 270 23.27 -15.56 11.70
C ARG A 270 24.14 -15.36 10.44
N GLY A 271 24.70 -14.16 10.28
CA GLY A 271 25.49 -13.77 9.10
C GLY A 271 25.14 -12.38 8.54
N GLY A 272 24.03 -11.77 8.96
CA GLY A 272 23.66 -10.41 8.54
C GLY A 272 23.20 -10.30 7.08
N THR A 273 23.11 -11.42 6.35
CA THR A 273 22.51 -11.47 5.01
C THR A 273 20.99 -11.41 5.14
N PRO A 274 20.30 -10.39 4.59
CA PRO A 274 18.85 -10.36 4.58
C PRO A 274 18.31 -11.59 3.86
N SER A 275 17.26 -12.22 4.41
CA SER A 275 16.64 -13.37 3.75
C SER A 275 16.17 -12.98 2.34
N PRO A 276 16.30 -13.86 1.32
CA PRO A 276 15.86 -13.57 -0.04
C PRO A 276 14.35 -13.24 -0.13
N HIS A 277 13.59 -13.56 0.92
CA HIS A 277 12.19 -13.18 1.09
C HIS A 277 11.96 -11.67 1.34
N THR A 278 12.90 -11.01 1.99
CA THR A 278 12.83 -9.59 2.35
C THR A 278 12.67 -8.67 1.13
N PRO A 279 13.52 -8.76 0.07
CA PRO A 279 13.34 -7.96 -1.13
C PRO A 279 12.04 -8.28 -1.86
N CYS A 280 11.54 -9.53 -1.82
CA CYS A 280 10.25 -9.87 -2.41
C CYS A 280 9.10 -9.11 -1.71
N ARG A 281 9.10 -9.04 -0.37
CA ARG A 281 8.10 -8.27 0.40
C ARG A 281 8.12 -6.77 0.06
N PHE A 282 9.31 -6.21 -0.14
CA PHE A 282 9.48 -4.84 -0.59
C PHE A 282 8.87 -4.63 -2.00
N GLY A 283 9.27 -5.45 -2.98
CA GLY A 283 8.85 -5.31 -4.37
C GLY A 283 7.35 -5.50 -4.59
N VAL A 284 6.73 -6.44 -3.87
CA VAL A 284 5.27 -6.64 -3.90
C VAL A 284 4.55 -5.38 -3.40
N ALA A 285 4.95 -4.84 -2.25
CA ALA A 285 4.30 -3.66 -1.69
C ALA A 285 4.52 -2.42 -2.57
N PHE A 286 5.75 -2.21 -3.02
CA PHE A 286 6.12 -1.10 -3.90
C PHE A 286 5.26 -1.08 -5.18
N SER A 287 5.13 -2.23 -5.85
CA SER A 287 4.32 -2.35 -7.07
C SER A 287 2.82 -2.22 -6.80
N TYR A 288 2.32 -2.87 -5.75
CA TYR A 288 0.91 -2.80 -5.35
C TYR A 288 0.46 -1.35 -5.10
N TYR A 289 1.21 -0.61 -4.28
CA TYR A 289 0.86 0.77 -3.95
C TYR A 289 1.10 1.71 -5.13
N GLY A 290 2.14 1.48 -5.94
CA GLY A 290 2.39 2.22 -7.17
C GLY A 290 1.23 2.15 -8.15
N MET A 291 0.68 0.95 -8.39
CA MET A 291 -0.54 0.77 -9.19
C MET A 291 -1.76 1.43 -8.57
N SER A 292 -1.91 1.37 -7.25
CA SER A 292 -3.01 2.03 -6.53
C SER A 292 -2.95 3.56 -6.55
N MET A 293 -1.81 4.18 -6.86
CA MET A 293 -1.71 5.64 -7.01
C MET A 293 -2.08 6.12 -8.42
N ASN A 294 -1.88 5.29 -9.44
CA ASN A 294 -2.22 5.61 -10.82
C ASN A 294 -3.71 5.33 -11.13
N LEU A 295 -4.65 5.82 -10.30
CA LEU A 295 -6.08 5.56 -10.48
C LEU A 295 -6.74 6.35 -11.62
N THR A 296 -6.13 7.47 -12.02
CA THR A 296 -6.63 8.40 -13.05
C THR A 296 -6.09 8.11 -14.45
N GLY A 297 -4.97 7.38 -14.58
CA GLY A 297 -4.29 7.12 -15.86
C GLY A 297 -4.95 6.10 -16.79
N PHE A 298 -6.11 5.55 -16.42
CA PHE A 298 -6.80 4.48 -17.16
C PHE A 298 -8.10 4.92 -17.85
N GLY A 299 -8.44 6.22 -17.81
CA GLY A 299 -9.65 6.77 -18.44
C GLY A 299 -10.97 6.36 -17.78
N LEU A 300 -10.91 5.77 -16.58
CA LEU A 300 -12.05 5.44 -15.72
C LEU A 300 -12.19 6.51 -14.63
N ASN A 301 -13.40 6.68 -14.10
CA ASN A 301 -13.63 7.49 -12.90
C ASN A 301 -12.83 6.91 -11.73
N MET A 302 -12.20 7.75 -10.91
CA MET A 302 -11.35 7.28 -9.81
C MET A 302 -12.06 6.36 -8.82
N TYR A 303 -13.35 6.60 -8.54
CA TYR A 303 -14.17 5.76 -7.69
C TYR A 303 -14.38 4.37 -8.31
N LEU A 304 -14.64 4.33 -9.62
CA LEU A 304 -14.86 3.10 -10.36
C LEU A 304 -13.55 2.30 -10.48
N SER A 305 -12.43 2.96 -10.79
CA SER A 305 -11.10 2.35 -10.80
C SER A 305 -10.80 1.64 -9.47
N GLN A 306 -11.02 2.34 -8.34
CA GLN A 306 -10.78 1.78 -7.01
C GLN A 306 -11.71 0.61 -6.70
N PHE A 307 -13.00 0.69 -7.06
CA PHE A 307 -13.95 -0.40 -6.86
C PHE A 307 -13.58 -1.65 -7.67
N VAL A 308 -13.25 -1.46 -8.96
CA VAL A 308 -12.86 -2.56 -9.85
C VAL A 308 -11.54 -3.21 -9.41
N PHE A 309 -10.59 -2.40 -8.92
CA PHE A 309 -9.37 -2.92 -8.29
C PHE A 309 -9.67 -3.77 -7.06
N GLY A 310 -10.60 -3.36 -6.18
CA GLY A 310 -11.02 -4.21 -5.06
C GLY A 310 -11.74 -5.49 -5.52
N PHE A 311 -12.56 -5.39 -6.58
CA PHE A 311 -13.33 -6.52 -7.10
C PHE A 311 -12.45 -7.62 -7.71
N ILE A 312 -11.46 -7.26 -8.54
CA ILE A 312 -10.57 -8.24 -9.21
C ILE A 312 -9.67 -9.00 -8.23
N GLU A 313 -9.39 -8.42 -7.06
CA GLU A 313 -8.56 -9.07 -6.05
C GLU A 313 -9.21 -10.33 -5.47
N ILE A 314 -10.54 -10.41 -5.40
CA ILE A 314 -11.27 -11.57 -4.86
C ILE A 314 -11.07 -12.83 -5.73
N PRO A 315 -11.37 -12.82 -7.05
CA PRO A 315 -11.11 -13.97 -7.89
C PRO A 315 -9.62 -14.28 -8.01
N ALA A 316 -8.75 -13.27 -8.03
CA ALA A 316 -7.30 -13.49 -8.04
C ALA A 316 -6.84 -14.30 -6.81
N LYS A 317 -7.34 -13.97 -5.61
CA LYS A 317 -7.07 -14.74 -4.38
C LYS A 317 -7.62 -16.16 -4.41
N MET A 318 -8.80 -16.38 -5.00
CA MET A 318 -9.38 -17.71 -5.14
C MET A 318 -8.57 -18.60 -6.09
N ILE A 319 -8.11 -18.04 -7.20
CA ILE A 319 -7.19 -18.72 -8.12
C ILE A 319 -5.87 -19.01 -7.40
N MET A 320 -5.37 -18.05 -6.62
CA MET A 320 -4.14 -18.19 -5.85
C MET A 320 -4.24 -19.31 -4.80
N TYR A 321 -5.38 -19.48 -4.12
CA TYR A 321 -5.60 -20.61 -3.20
C TYR A 321 -5.34 -21.97 -3.87
N VAL A 322 -5.88 -22.17 -5.07
CA VAL A 322 -5.69 -23.41 -5.83
C VAL A 322 -4.24 -23.56 -6.27
N LEU A 323 -3.62 -22.49 -6.76
CA LEU A 323 -2.24 -22.49 -7.23
C LEU A 323 -1.22 -22.76 -6.11
N VAL A 324 -1.37 -22.16 -4.93
CA VAL A 324 -0.48 -22.41 -3.77
C VAL A 324 -0.54 -23.87 -3.32
N ASN A 325 -1.73 -24.49 -3.37
CA ASN A 325 -1.93 -25.87 -2.95
C ASN A 325 -1.48 -26.90 -4.01
N ARG A 326 -1.49 -26.55 -5.31
CA ARG A 326 -1.13 -27.46 -6.41
C ARG A 326 0.33 -27.31 -6.86
N VAL A 327 0.78 -26.08 -7.07
CA VAL A 327 2.08 -25.74 -7.71
C VAL A 327 3.16 -25.45 -6.67
N GLY A 328 2.77 -25.18 -5.42
CA GLY A 328 3.67 -24.78 -4.34
C GLY A 328 3.74 -23.27 -4.18
N ARG A 329 4.30 -22.82 -3.05
CA ARG A 329 4.31 -21.40 -2.67
C ARG A 329 5.37 -20.63 -3.43
N ARG A 330 6.54 -21.23 -3.66
CA ARG A 330 7.68 -20.59 -4.32
C ARG A 330 7.36 -20.18 -5.75
N GLN A 331 6.90 -21.15 -6.55
CA GLN A 331 6.54 -20.94 -7.95
C GLN A 331 5.39 -19.93 -8.08
N SER A 332 4.39 -20.07 -7.22
CA SER A 332 3.28 -19.13 -7.11
C SER A 332 3.73 -17.69 -6.87
N GLN A 333 4.63 -17.47 -5.92
CA GLN A 333 5.15 -16.14 -5.59
C GLN A 333 5.96 -15.54 -6.75
N ALA A 334 6.83 -16.34 -7.36
CA ALA A 334 7.71 -15.89 -8.45
C ALA A 334 6.89 -15.50 -9.69
N TRP A 335 5.98 -16.38 -10.13
CA TRP A 335 5.16 -16.12 -11.30
C TRP A 335 4.17 -14.97 -11.10
N ALA A 336 3.57 -14.83 -9.92
CA ALA A 336 2.67 -13.71 -9.65
C ALA A 336 3.40 -12.36 -9.79
N LEU A 337 4.62 -12.22 -9.27
CA LEU A 337 5.44 -11.01 -9.39
C LEU A 337 5.89 -10.73 -10.83
N ILE A 338 6.34 -11.76 -11.55
CA ILE A 338 6.75 -11.62 -12.95
C ILE A 338 5.57 -11.21 -13.82
N LEU A 339 4.41 -11.85 -13.66
CA LEU A 339 3.18 -11.50 -14.38
C LEU A 339 2.72 -10.09 -14.05
N THR A 340 2.81 -9.65 -12.80
CA THR A 340 2.58 -8.24 -12.44
C THR A 340 3.48 -7.30 -13.21
N GLY A 341 4.79 -7.55 -13.22
CA GLY A 341 5.75 -6.74 -13.97
C GLY A 341 5.46 -6.71 -15.48
N LEU A 342 5.13 -7.87 -16.06
CA LEU A 342 4.75 -7.98 -17.47
C LEU A 342 3.48 -7.20 -17.80
N CYS A 343 2.46 -7.22 -16.94
CA CYS A 343 1.24 -6.42 -17.12
C CYS A 343 1.53 -4.91 -17.06
N ILE A 344 2.40 -4.48 -16.13
CA ILE A 344 2.83 -3.07 -16.05
C ILE A 344 3.61 -2.70 -17.32
N GLY A 345 4.55 -3.53 -17.74
CA GLY A 345 5.32 -3.30 -18.97
C GLY A 345 4.45 -3.26 -20.23
N ALA A 346 3.44 -4.11 -20.31
CA ALA A 346 2.48 -4.10 -21.42
C ALA A 346 1.68 -2.79 -21.47
N ASN A 347 1.30 -2.22 -20.32
CA ASN A 347 0.60 -0.93 -20.26
C ASN A 347 1.42 0.24 -20.81
N ILE A 348 2.76 0.18 -20.73
CA ILE A 348 3.66 1.21 -21.29
C ILE A 348 3.57 1.24 -22.82
N VAL A 349 3.43 0.07 -23.45
CA VAL A 349 3.44 -0.08 -24.92
C VAL A 349 2.09 0.25 -25.55
N ILE A 350 0.99 0.13 -24.79
CA ILE A 350 -0.37 0.36 -25.30
C ILE A 350 -0.64 1.87 -25.42
N PRO A 351 -0.94 2.38 -26.63
CA PRO A 351 -1.16 3.81 -26.83
C PRO A 351 -2.52 4.26 -26.28
N LYS A 352 -2.60 5.54 -25.86
CA LYS A 352 -3.79 6.20 -25.28
C LYS A 352 -5.14 5.91 -25.95
N PRO A 353 -5.30 5.84 -27.30
CA PRO A 353 -6.61 5.61 -27.92
C PRO A 353 -7.27 4.28 -27.53
N PHE A 354 -6.50 3.27 -27.09
CA PHE A 354 -7.04 1.98 -26.64
C PHE A 354 -7.26 1.92 -25.11
N THR A 355 -7.94 2.94 -24.56
CA THR A 355 -8.31 3.04 -23.13
C THR A 355 -8.92 1.77 -22.51
N PRO A 356 -9.88 1.04 -23.15
CA PRO A 356 -10.43 -0.17 -22.53
C PRO A 356 -9.41 -1.31 -22.43
N LEU A 357 -8.47 -1.40 -23.38
CA LEU A 357 -7.40 -2.41 -23.33
C LEU A 357 -6.39 -2.09 -22.23
N ARG A 358 -5.97 -0.82 -22.12
CA ARG A 358 -5.07 -0.33 -21.07
C ARG A 358 -5.65 -0.57 -19.68
N SER A 359 -6.92 -0.22 -19.47
CA SER A 359 -7.58 -0.46 -18.19
C SER A 359 -7.71 -1.96 -17.88
N ALA A 360 -8.07 -2.81 -18.84
CA ALA A 360 -8.15 -4.26 -18.65
C ALA A 360 -6.79 -4.88 -18.21
N VAL A 361 -5.70 -4.50 -18.87
CA VAL A 361 -4.35 -4.99 -18.52
C VAL A 361 -3.91 -4.50 -17.14
N ALA A 362 -4.21 -3.25 -16.79
CA ALA A 362 -3.95 -2.70 -15.46
C ALA A 362 -4.72 -3.45 -14.35
N ILE A 363 -6.01 -3.73 -14.58
CA ILE A 363 -6.87 -4.47 -13.64
C ILE A 363 -6.32 -5.89 -13.42
N MET A 364 -5.89 -6.58 -14.48
CA MET A 364 -5.23 -7.88 -14.36
C MET A 364 -3.92 -7.80 -13.56
N GLY A 365 -3.06 -6.83 -13.88
CA GLY A 365 -1.79 -6.60 -13.16
C GLY A 365 -2.00 -6.36 -11.66
N LYS A 366 -3.04 -5.59 -11.32
CA LYS A 366 -3.44 -5.34 -9.94
C LYS A 366 -3.88 -6.62 -9.21
N GLY A 367 -4.64 -7.48 -9.90
CA GLY A 367 -5.03 -8.80 -9.38
C GLY A 367 -3.82 -9.69 -9.07
N PHE A 368 -2.86 -9.80 -10.00
CA PHE A 368 -1.63 -10.57 -9.78
C PHE A 368 -0.76 -10.00 -8.66
N SER A 369 -0.68 -8.68 -8.55
CA SER A 369 0.09 -8.03 -7.49
C SER A 369 -0.46 -8.34 -6.11
N GLU A 370 -1.78 -8.41 -5.98
CA GLU A 370 -2.43 -8.79 -4.74
C GLU A 370 -2.29 -10.29 -4.45
N ALA A 371 -2.38 -11.14 -5.48
CA ALA A 371 -2.11 -12.57 -5.33
C ALA A 371 -0.67 -12.82 -4.80
N ALA A 372 0.31 -12.03 -5.27
CA ALA A 372 1.67 -12.02 -4.74
C ALA A 372 1.75 -11.50 -3.29
N PHE A 373 0.88 -10.55 -2.89
CA PHE A 373 0.81 -10.06 -1.52
C PHE A 373 0.26 -11.11 -0.55
N THR A 374 -0.81 -11.81 -0.95
CA THR A 374 -1.39 -12.92 -0.19
C THR A 374 -0.40 -14.06 -0.04
N THR A 375 0.26 -14.47 -1.12
CA THR A 375 1.26 -15.57 -1.09
C THR A 375 2.47 -15.18 -0.25
N ALA A 376 3.00 -13.96 -0.39
CA ALA A 376 4.11 -13.48 0.44
C ALA A 376 3.75 -13.48 1.93
N PHE A 377 2.50 -13.19 2.27
CA PHE A 377 2.00 -13.25 3.63
C PHE A 377 1.99 -14.67 4.18
N LEU A 378 1.35 -15.62 3.48
CA LEU A 378 1.34 -17.04 3.86
C LEU A 378 2.76 -17.58 4.03
N TYR A 379 3.63 -17.30 3.06
CA TYR A 379 5.00 -17.77 3.03
C TYR A 379 5.83 -17.25 4.22
N THR A 380 5.57 -16.03 4.69
CA THR A 380 6.23 -15.48 5.89
C THR A 380 5.88 -16.29 7.13
N CYS A 381 4.62 -16.70 7.28
CA CYS A 381 4.17 -17.47 8.43
C CYS A 381 4.76 -18.88 8.46
N GLU A 382 4.99 -19.47 7.29
CA GLU A 382 5.53 -20.82 7.11
C GLU A 382 7.07 -20.85 7.21
N LEU A 383 7.76 -19.79 6.76
CA LEU A 383 9.23 -19.74 6.72
C LEU A 383 9.87 -19.55 8.11
N TYR A 384 9.31 -18.68 8.95
CA TYR A 384 9.91 -18.34 10.23
C TYR A 384 9.45 -19.30 11.35
N PRO A 385 10.38 -19.74 12.22
CA PRO A 385 10.05 -20.65 13.31
C PRO A 385 9.24 -19.93 14.37
N THR A 386 8.42 -20.64 15.15
CA THR A 386 7.49 -20.06 16.14
C THR A 386 8.16 -19.03 17.06
N VAL A 387 9.39 -19.32 17.52
CA VAL A 387 10.18 -18.43 18.40
C VAL A 387 10.61 -17.10 17.76
N LEU A 388 10.72 -17.04 16.43
CA LEU A 388 11.16 -15.87 15.67
C LEU A 388 10.09 -15.32 14.72
N ARG A 389 8.93 -15.99 14.61
CA ARG A 389 7.89 -15.66 13.62
C ARG A 389 7.35 -14.24 13.81
N GLN A 390 7.10 -13.83 15.04
CA GLN A 390 6.65 -12.47 15.38
C GLN A 390 7.68 -11.41 14.91
N ASN A 391 8.96 -11.63 15.18
CA ASN A 391 10.03 -10.71 14.82
C ASN A 391 10.26 -10.69 13.29
N GLY A 392 10.29 -11.86 12.66
CA GLY A 392 10.42 -12.01 11.21
C GLY A 392 9.25 -11.39 10.46
N MET A 393 8.01 -11.58 10.93
CA MET A 393 6.84 -10.91 10.37
C MET A 393 6.91 -9.39 10.57
N GLY A 394 7.33 -8.92 11.75
CA GLY A 394 7.55 -7.50 12.03
C GLY A 394 8.55 -6.86 11.06
N TYR A 395 9.70 -7.50 10.85
CA TYR A 395 10.73 -7.04 9.91
C TYR A 395 10.25 -7.06 8.45
N SER A 396 9.61 -8.14 8.02
CA SER A 396 9.04 -8.24 6.66
C SER A 396 7.95 -7.18 6.41
N SER A 397 7.17 -6.87 7.43
CA SER A 397 6.15 -5.82 7.37
C SER A 397 6.78 -4.42 7.31
N PHE A 398 7.86 -4.19 8.05
CA PHE A 398 8.63 -2.94 7.96
C PHE A 398 9.14 -2.71 6.53
N MET A 399 9.69 -3.75 5.88
CA MET A 399 10.17 -3.64 4.49
C MET A 399 9.02 -3.42 3.49
N ALA A 400 7.87 -4.06 3.69
CA ALA A 400 6.68 -3.77 2.90
C ALA A 400 6.20 -2.31 3.08
N ARG A 401 6.29 -1.76 4.30
CA ARG A 401 5.97 -0.35 4.57
C ARG A 401 6.98 0.61 3.93
N LEU A 402 8.25 0.25 3.88
CA LEU A 402 9.27 1.00 3.16
C LEU A 402 8.95 1.05 1.66
N GLY A 403 8.59 -0.09 1.06
CA GLY A 403 8.14 -0.14 -0.35
C GLY A 403 6.91 0.73 -0.60
N GLY A 404 5.91 0.66 0.28
CA GLY A 404 4.72 1.51 0.17
C GLY A 404 4.99 3.01 0.36
N ALA A 405 5.99 3.39 1.16
CA ALA A 405 6.38 4.79 1.35
C ALA A 405 7.23 5.34 0.20
N LEU A 406 7.98 4.48 -0.51
CA LEU A 406 8.77 4.88 -1.67
C LEU A 406 7.95 4.95 -2.96
N ALA A 407 6.83 4.22 -3.06
CA ALA A 407 5.98 4.25 -4.25
C ALA A 407 5.46 5.67 -4.62
N PRO A 408 4.90 6.49 -3.71
CA PRO A 408 4.46 7.85 -4.05
C PRO A 408 5.61 8.75 -4.49
N LEU A 409 6.80 8.57 -3.91
CA LEU A 409 7.99 9.33 -4.31
C LEU A 409 8.38 9.01 -5.76
N VAL A 410 8.24 7.75 -6.16
CA VAL A 410 8.49 7.32 -7.54
C VAL A 410 7.41 7.81 -8.49
N PHE A 411 6.14 7.86 -8.04
CA PHE A 411 5.05 8.46 -8.82
C PHE A 411 5.31 9.94 -9.17
N LEU A 412 5.94 10.71 -8.27
CA LEU A 412 6.30 12.10 -8.53
C LEU A 412 7.35 12.30 -9.62
N LEU A 413 8.08 11.25 -10.04
CA LEU A 413 9.04 11.36 -11.15
C LEU A 413 8.35 11.44 -12.53
N ASP A 414 7.02 11.38 -12.59
CA ASP A 414 6.23 11.58 -13.81
C ASP A 414 6.52 12.94 -14.48
N GLU A 415 6.87 13.97 -13.70
CA GLU A 415 7.22 15.30 -14.21
C GLU A 415 8.50 15.32 -15.06
N VAL A 416 9.43 14.39 -14.80
CA VAL A 416 10.69 14.30 -15.54
C VAL A 416 10.51 13.47 -16.81
N TRP A 417 9.87 12.31 -16.69
CA TRP A 417 9.56 11.44 -17.82
C TRP A 417 8.31 10.61 -17.54
N THR A 418 7.29 10.78 -18.39
CA THR A 418 5.93 10.25 -18.18
C THR A 418 5.84 8.72 -18.06
N SER A 419 6.82 7.99 -18.58
CA SER A 419 6.88 6.52 -18.48
C SER A 419 7.79 6.01 -17.36
N LEU A 420 8.52 6.89 -16.68
CA LEU A 420 9.53 6.52 -15.69
C LEU A 420 8.94 5.77 -14.48
N PRO A 421 7.82 6.22 -13.87
CA PRO A 421 7.24 5.49 -12.75
C PRO A 421 6.84 4.06 -13.15
N GLU A 422 6.18 3.88 -14.30
CA GLU A 422 5.76 2.56 -14.79
C GLU A 422 6.96 1.62 -15.05
N VAL A 423 8.05 2.13 -15.66
CA VAL A 423 9.29 1.36 -15.89
C VAL A 423 9.91 0.91 -14.57
N THR A 424 9.95 1.78 -13.56
CA THR A 424 10.53 1.43 -12.26
C THR A 424 9.71 0.39 -11.51
N TYR A 425 8.38 0.49 -11.50
CA TYR A 425 7.51 -0.53 -10.91
C TYR A 425 7.68 -1.88 -11.63
N CYS A 426 7.73 -1.87 -12.96
CA CYS A 426 7.98 -3.07 -13.77
C CYS A 426 9.34 -3.71 -13.43
N GLY A 427 10.42 -2.93 -13.45
CA GLY A 427 11.77 -3.42 -13.17
C GLY A 427 11.90 -4.02 -11.77
N VAL A 428 11.36 -3.36 -10.75
CA VAL A 428 11.37 -3.87 -9.37
C VAL A 428 10.56 -5.16 -9.26
N ALA A 429 9.35 -5.22 -9.85
CA ALA A 429 8.50 -6.41 -9.81
C ALA A 429 9.18 -7.63 -10.44
N VAL A 430 9.77 -7.48 -11.63
CA VAL A 430 10.45 -8.56 -12.34
C VAL A 430 11.71 -9.02 -11.60
N CYS A 431 12.56 -8.09 -11.15
CA CYS A 431 13.77 -8.42 -10.40
C CYS A 431 13.44 -9.17 -9.09
N CYS A 432 12.44 -8.71 -8.34
CA CYS A 432 11.98 -9.39 -7.13
C CYS A 432 11.34 -10.76 -7.42
N GLY A 433 10.65 -10.91 -8.56
CA GLY A 433 10.12 -12.19 -9.02
C GLY A 433 11.19 -13.20 -9.42
N LEU A 434 12.29 -12.73 -10.02
CA LEU A 434 13.46 -13.58 -10.32
C LEU A 434 14.18 -14.02 -9.06
N VAL A 435 14.40 -13.10 -8.11
CA VAL A 435 14.93 -13.43 -6.78
C VAL A 435 14.02 -14.41 -6.05
N ALA A 436 12.72 -14.39 -6.32
CA ALA A 436 11.76 -15.29 -5.68
C ALA A 436 12.03 -16.78 -5.97
N PHE A 437 12.72 -17.13 -7.05
CA PHE A 437 13.10 -18.52 -7.35
C PHE A 437 14.18 -19.08 -6.41
N LEU A 438 14.96 -18.20 -5.76
CA LEU A 438 16.00 -18.59 -4.79
C LEU A 438 15.42 -18.98 -3.44
N LEU A 439 14.12 -18.77 -3.21
CA LEU A 439 13.47 -19.16 -1.96
C LEU A 439 13.30 -20.68 -1.86
N PRO A 440 13.30 -21.24 -0.64
CA PRO A 440 12.99 -22.65 -0.41
C PRO A 440 11.51 -22.97 -0.71
N GLU A 441 11.17 -24.22 -0.97
CA GLU A 441 9.77 -24.64 -1.08
C GLU A 441 9.22 -25.02 0.30
N THR A 442 8.01 -24.55 0.65
CA THR A 442 7.35 -24.83 1.94
C THR A 442 6.15 -25.78 1.80
N LEU A 443 5.81 -26.18 0.57
CA LEU A 443 4.72 -27.12 0.29
C LEU A 443 5.00 -28.49 0.96
N HIS A 444 4.04 -28.97 1.77
CA HIS A 444 4.09 -30.25 2.51
C HIS A 444 5.23 -30.40 3.54
N VAL A 445 5.93 -29.31 3.86
CA VAL A 445 6.96 -29.30 4.91
C VAL A 445 6.31 -28.91 6.24
N ARG A 446 6.63 -29.62 7.33
CA ARG A 446 6.15 -29.25 8.68
C ARG A 446 6.77 -27.91 9.10
N LEU A 447 6.02 -27.13 9.89
CA LEU A 447 6.53 -25.84 10.33
C LEU A 447 7.71 -26.02 11.28
N PRO A 448 8.77 -25.21 11.14
CA PRO A 448 9.89 -25.27 12.06
C PRO A 448 9.43 -24.75 13.44
N GLU A 449 9.63 -25.56 14.47
CA GLU A 449 9.33 -25.17 15.86
C GLU A 449 10.57 -24.53 16.49
N GLY A 450 11.77 -25.02 16.15
CA GLY A 450 13.05 -24.52 16.62
C GLY A 450 13.95 -23.97 15.51
N ILE A 451 15.04 -23.30 15.92
CA ILE A 451 16.10 -22.84 15.00
C ILE A 451 16.85 -24.05 14.42
N GLU A 452 17.00 -25.11 15.22
CA GLU A 452 17.68 -26.37 14.87
C GLU A 452 17.00 -27.10 13.69
N ASP A 453 15.69 -26.89 13.47
CA ASP A 453 14.93 -27.50 12.35
C ASP A 453 15.27 -26.84 11.01
N ILE A 454 15.64 -25.56 11.03
CA ILE A 454 16.02 -24.79 9.83
C ILE A 454 17.44 -25.15 9.41
N GLU A 455 18.34 -25.30 10.39
CA GLU A 455 19.75 -25.66 10.16
C GLU A 455 19.93 -27.07 9.58
N LYS A 456 18.97 -27.98 9.79
CA LYS A 456 19.00 -29.35 9.21
C LYS A 456 18.44 -29.44 7.80
N THR A 457 17.72 -28.41 7.34
CA THR A 457 16.99 -28.40 6.07
C THR A 457 17.72 -27.59 4.99
N GLN A 458 18.76 -26.82 5.36
CA GLN A 458 19.74 -26.22 4.45
C GLN A 458 20.89 -27.20 4.19
#